data_AF-A0AAD8A126-F1
#
_entry.id   AF-A0AAD8A126-F1
#
_cell.length_a   1.000
_cell.length_b   1.000
_cell.length_c   1.000
_cell.angle_alpha   90.00
_cell.angle_beta   90.00
_cell.angle_gamma   90.00
#
_symmetry.space_group_name_H-M   'P 1'
#
loop_
_entity.id
_entity.type
_entity.pdbx_description
1 polymer ?
#
loop_
_entity_poly.entity_id
_entity_poly.type
_entity_poly.pdbx_seq_one_letter_code
_entity_poly.pdbx_strand_id
1 'polypeptide(L)'
;CGTECLAQEYGMIDSDGNMVISKSMDNMITNIANFGDENDIKNWSKLCTNIANEKASKEEGSFVCNRNPLLFVLCLYDVRNFYCPEEEQVKDDKCDERRNKLKAVFPQ
;
A
#
# COMPACT_ATOMS: atom_id res chain seq x y z
N CYS A 1 3.79 -4.70 -14.28
CA CYS A 1 5.03 -4.46 -15.05
C CYS A 1 5.66 -3.12 -14.69
N GLY A 2 5.03 -1.96 -14.95
CA GLY A 2 5.61 -0.67 -14.56
C GLY A 2 5.92 -0.55 -13.06
N THR A 3 4.97 -0.96 -12.20
CA THR A 3 5.17 -1.00 -10.74
C THR A 3 6.26 -1.97 -10.30
N GLU A 4 6.42 -3.09 -11.00
CA GLU A 4 7.47 -4.07 -10.73
C GLU A 4 8.86 -3.53 -11.07
N CYS A 5 9.00 -2.90 -12.25
CA CYS A 5 10.25 -2.27 -12.66
C CYS A 5 10.71 -1.21 -11.65
N LEU A 6 9.80 -0.33 -11.22
CA LEU A 6 10.13 0.66 -10.18
C LEU A 6 10.47 0.00 -8.85
N ALA A 7 9.75 -1.04 -8.44
CA ALA A 7 10.05 -1.74 -7.20
C ALA A 7 11.41 -2.44 -7.22
N GLN A 8 11.84 -2.97 -8.36
CA GLN A 8 13.19 -3.51 -8.54
C GLN A 8 14.24 -2.39 -8.45
N GLU A 9 14.04 -1.29 -9.17
CA GLU A 9 14.96 -0.15 -9.19
C GLU A 9 15.21 0.43 -7.79
N TYR A 10 14.16 0.49 -6.97
CA TYR A 10 14.21 1.04 -5.61
C TYR A 10 14.52 0.00 -4.52
N GLY A 11 14.77 -1.26 -4.88
CA GLY A 11 15.05 -2.34 -3.91
C GLY A 11 13.88 -2.61 -2.97
N MET A 12 12.65 -2.50 -3.46
CA MET A 12 11.41 -2.78 -2.72
C MET A 12 10.90 -4.21 -2.90
N ILE A 13 11.53 -5.00 -3.79
CA ILE A 13 11.29 -6.43 -3.91
C ILE A 13 12.59 -7.24 -3.82
N ASP A 14 12.50 -8.46 -3.28
CA ASP A 14 13.59 -9.43 -3.27
C ASP A 14 13.69 -10.21 -4.60
N SER A 15 14.63 -11.16 -4.68
CA SER A 15 14.83 -12.02 -5.85
C SER A 15 13.64 -12.92 -6.17
N ASP A 16 12.81 -13.21 -5.17
CA ASP A 16 11.61 -14.04 -5.30
C ASP A 16 10.37 -13.18 -5.65
N GLY A 17 10.55 -11.86 -5.74
CA GLY A 17 9.50 -10.91 -6.03
C GLY A 17 8.62 -10.56 -4.82
N ASN A 18 9.00 -10.90 -3.60
CA ASN A 18 8.26 -10.46 -2.41
C ASN A 18 8.57 -9.01 -2.08
N MET A 19 7.58 -8.28 -1.56
CA MET A 19 7.81 -6.95 -1.03
C MET A 19 8.74 -7.04 0.19
N VAL A 20 9.76 -6.18 0.24
CA VAL A 20 10.68 -6.03 1.37
C VAL A 20 10.64 -4.61 1.92
N ILE A 21 10.57 -4.48 3.24
CA ILE A 21 10.57 -3.17 3.90
C ILE A 21 11.93 -2.50 3.64
N SER A 22 11.90 -1.32 3.03
CA SER A 22 13.10 -0.56 2.68
C SER A 22 12.90 0.92 2.93
N LYS A 23 13.99 1.67 3.03
CA LYS A 23 13.91 3.14 3.19
C LYS A 23 13.24 3.82 1.99
N SER A 24 13.42 3.26 0.79
CA SER A 24 12.73 3.71 -0.42
C SER A 24 11.21 3.57 -0.30
N MET A 25 10.76 2.46 0.30
CA MET A 25 9.35 2.22 0.60
C MET A 25 8.82 3.26 1.57
N ASP A 26 9.48 3.48 2.71
CA ASP A 26 9.05 4.50 3.68
C ASP A 26 8.97 5.90 3.05
N ASN A 27 9.95 6.28 2.22
CA ASN A 27 9.92 7.54 1.47
C ASN A 27 8.71 7.62 0.51
N MET A 28 8.38 6.52 -0.17
CA MET A 28 7.23 6.44 -1.06
C MET A 28 5.92 6.64 -0.27
N ILE A 29 5.79 6.02 0.91
CA ILE A 29 4.62 6.19 1.76
C ILE A 29 4.49 7.62 2.23
N THR A 30 5.57 8.24 2.71
CA THR A 30 5.56 9.64 3.15
C THR A 30 5.03 10.55 2.04
N ASN A 31 5.46 10.34 0.80
CA ASN A 31 5.00 11.13 -0.35
C ASN A 31 3.54 10.85 -0.76
N ILE A 32 3.06 9.61 -0.58
CA ILE A 32 1.68 9.24 -0.94
C ILE A 32 0.69 9.64 0.14
N ALA A 33 0.96 9.26 1.39
CA ALA A 33 0.12 9.60 2.52
C ALA A 33 0.10 11.12 2.72
N ASN A 34 1.28 11.75 2.73
CA ASN A 34 1.46 13.17 3.03
C ASN A 34 0.95 13.57 4.44
N PHE A 35 0.77 12.57 5.31
CA PHE A 35 0.41 12.70 6.73
C PHE A 35 0.94 11.45 7.48
N GLY A 36 0.82 11.46 8.81
CA GLY A 36 1.33 10.40 9.69
C GLY A 36 2.75 10.65 10.18
N ASP A 37 3.07 10.12 11.35
CA ASP A 37 4.42 10.19 11.91
C ASP A 37 5.31 9.03 11.44
N GLU A 38 6.58 8.99 11.86
CA GLU A 38 7.51 7.93 11.47
C GLU A 38 7.02 6.52 11.89
N ASN A 39 6.28 6.41 12.99
CA ASN A 39 5.72 5.14 13.44
C ASN A 39 4.55 4.72 12.57
N ASP A 40 3.68 5.65 12.20
CA ASP A 40 2.59 5.41 11.25
C ASP A 40 3.13 4.89 9.93
N ILE A 41 4.15 5.57 9.37
CA ILE A 41 4.79 5.16 8.11
C ILE A 41 5.33 3.73 8.21
N LYS A 42 6.06 3.39 9.28
CA LYS A 42 6.59 2.03 9.50
C LYS A 42 5.47 1.00 9.64
N ASN A 43 4.40 1.34 10.35
CA ASN A 43 3.24 0.47 10.53
C ASN A 43 2.53 0.22 9.19
N TRP A 44 2.33 1.25 8.38
CA TRP A 44 1.73 1.15 7.06
C TRP A 44 2.63 0.38 6.07
N SER A 45 3.94 0.60 6.08
CA SER A 45 4.92 -0.20 5.33
C SER A 45 4.76 -1.69 5.62
N LYS A 46 4.75 -2.06 6.91
CA LYS A 46 4.60 -3.45 7.34
C LYS A 46 3.24 -4.04 6.97
N LEU A 47 2.17 -3.28 7.22
CA LEU A 47 0.80 -3.68 6.92
C LEU A 47 0.61 -3.94 5.42
N CYS A 48 1.00 -3.00 4.58
CA CYS A 48 0.83 -3.13 3.14
C CYS A 48 1.76 -4.16 2.51
N THR A 49 2.96 -4.36 3.07
CA THR A 49 3.84 -5.47 2.68
C THR A 49 3.15 -6.82 2.93
N ASN A 50 2.58 -7.00 4.13
CA ASN A 50 1.87 -8.24 4.49
C ASN A 50 0.65 -8.48 3.58
N ILE A 51 -0.19 -7.46 3.39
CA ILE A 51 -1.37 -7.56 2.53
C ILE A 51 -0.99 -7.89 1.08
N ALA A 52 0.05 -7.24 0.54
CA ALA A 52 0.49 -7.46 -0.82
C ALA A 52 0.95 -8.91 -1.03
N ASN A 53 1.86 -9.40 -0.18
CA ASN A 53 2.41 -10.74 -0.27
C ASN A 53 1.32 -11.81 -0.05
N GLU A 54 0.44 -11.61 0.93
CA GLU A 54 -0.67 -12.54 1.19
C GLU A 54 -1.62 -12.59 -0.01
N LYS A 55 -2.04 -11.44 -0.54
CA LYS A 55 -2.95 -11.40 -1.69
C LYS A 55 -2.34 -12.03 -2.91
N ALA A 56 -1.10 -11.70 -3.27
CA ALA A 56 -0.46 -12.30 -4.43
C ALA A 56 -0.32 -13.83 -4.31
N SER A 57 -0.02 -14.34 -3.11
CA SER A 57 0.08 -15.80 -2.88
C SER A 57 -1.25 -16.54 -3.07
N LYS A 58 -2.37 -15.82 -2.98
CA LYS A 58 -3.73 -16.34 -3.12
C LYS A 58 -4.36 -16.04 -4.48
N GLU A 59 -3.71 -15.27 -5.34
CA GLU A 59 -4.28 -14.95 -6.65
C GLU A 59 -4.21 -16.15 -7.58
N GLU A 60 -5.37 -16.56 -8.08
CA GLU A 60 -5.48 -17.56 -9.13
C GLU A 60 -5.23 -16.88 -10.49
N GLY A 61 -4.21 -17.34 -11.22
CA GLY A 61 -3.91 -16.86 -12.57
C GLY A 61 -2.42 -16.79 -12.86
N SER A 62 -2.07 -16.80 -14.15
CA SER A 62 -0.70 -16.51 -14.60
C SER A 62 -0.60 -15.03 -14.98
N PHE A 63 0.34 -14.34 -14.35
CA PHE A 63 0.62 -12.95 -14.66
C PHE A 63 2.01 -12.84 -15.27
N VAL A 64 2.14 -12.04 -16.33
CA VAL A 64 3.44 -11.79 -16.99
C VAL A 64 4.42 -11.09 -16.05
N CYS A 65 3.89 -10.26 -15.15
CA CYS A 65 4.64 -9.40 -14.27
C CYS A 65 4.22 -9.67 -12.83
N ASN A 66 5.17 -9.55 -11.92
CA ASN A 66 4.92 -9.68 -10.50
C ASN A 66 3.90 -8.64 -10.02
N ARG A 67 2.86 -9.12 -9.33
CA ARG A 67 1.75 -8.30 -8.86
C ARG A 67 1.95 -7.71 -7.48
N ASN A 68 2.89 -8.23 -6.69
CA ASN A 68 3.19 -7.75 -5.34
C ASN A 68 3.35 -6.22 -5.27
N PRO A 69 4.18 -5.58 -6.14
CA PRO A 69 4.33 -4.13 -6.14
C PRO A 69 3.05 -3.36 -6.41
N LEU A 70 2.19 -3.85 -7.32
CA LEU A 70 0.92 -3.19 -7.60
C LEU A 70 -0.03 -3.29 -6.39
N LEU A 71 -0.12 -4.48 -5.78
CA LEU A 71 -0.97 -4.71 -4.62
C LEU A 71 -0.52 -3.87 -3.42
N PHE A 72 0.79 -3.70 -3.24
CA PHE A 72 1.36 -2.81 -2.23
C PHE A 72 0.93 -1.36 -2.45
N VAL A 73 1.09 -0.83 -3.67
CA VAL A 73 0.68 0.55 -4.00
C VAL A 73 -0.83 0.77 -3.79
N LEU A 74 -1.66 -0.19 -4.17
CA LEU A 74 -3.11 -0.13 -3.94
C LEU A 74 -3.43 -0.08 -2.43
N CYS A 75 -2.72 -0.85 -1.61
CA CYS A 75 -2.85 -0.78 -0.17
C CYS A 75 -2.47 0.60 0.38
N LEU A 76 -1.41 1.24 -0.13
CA LEU A 76 -1.04 2.60 0.29
C LEU A 76 -2.12 3.63 -0.03
N TYR A 77 -2.77 3.50 -1.19
CA TYR A 77 -3.92 4.35 -1.50
C TYR A 77 -5.08 4.12 -0.52
N ASP A 78 -5.32 2.88 -0.12
CA ASP A 78 -6.35 2.55 0.86
C ASP A 78 -5.99 3.10 2.26
N VAL A 79 -4.74 2.95 2.71
CA VAL A 79 -4.21 3.58 3.93
C VAL A 79 -4.42 5.09 3.87
N ARG A 80 -4.01 5.74 2.79
CA ARG A 80 -4.18 7.18 2.59
C ARG A 80 -5.65 7.58 2.73
N ASN A 81 -6.57 6.86 2.11
CA ASN A 81 -8.00 7.20 2.18
C ASN A 81 -8.58 6.96 3.57
N PHE A 82 -8.12 5.93 4.29
CA PHE A 82 -8.66 5.54 5.58
C PHE A 82 -8.17 6.42 6.73
N TYR A 83 -6.87 6.70 6.77
CA TYR A 83 -6.24 7.48 7.85
C TYR A 83 -6.13 8.98 7.55
N CYS A 84 -6.66 9.45 6.42
CA CYS A 84 -6.66 10.88 6.06
C CYS A 84 -7.33 11.72 7.16
N PRO A 85 -6.67 12.79 7.66
CA PRO A 85 -7.27 13.70 8.65
C PRO A 85 -8.62 14.24 8.19
N GLU A 86 -9.57 14.38 9.11
CA GLU A 86 -10.96 14.74 8.78
C GLU A 86 -11.06 16.07 8.02
N GLU A 87 -10.18 17.00 8.34
CA GLU A 87 -10.03 18.32 7.70
C GLU A 87 -9.52 18.26 6.25
N GLU A 88 -8.77 17.22 5.88
CA GLU A 88 -8.23 17.01 4.53
C GLU A 88 -9.11 16.09 3.67
N GLN A 89 -10.09 15.41 4.28
CA GLN A 89 -10.97 14.50 3.58
C GLN A 89 -11.89 15.24 2.60
N VAL A 90 -11.90 14.78 1.35
CA VAL A 90 -12.95 15.12 0.38
C VAL A 90 -14.30 14.68 0.95
N LYS A 91 -15.22 15.64 1.05
CA LYS A 91 -16.60 15.45 1.54
C LYS A 91 -17.49 15.08 0.35
N ASP A 92 -17.53 13.78 0.06
CA ASP A 92 -18.28 13.17 -1.04
C ASP A 92 -18.76 11.78 -0.62
N ASP A 93 -20.01 11.44 -0.96
CA ASP A 93 -20.64 10.17 -0.54
C ASP A 93 -19.86 8.94 -1.02
N LYS A 94 -19.21 8.99 -2.20
CA LYS A 94 -18.43 7.86 -2.71
C LYS A 94 -17.11 7.69 -1.95
N CYS A 95 -16.52 8.81 -1.52
CA CYS A 95 -15.35 8.79 -0.65
C CYS A 95 -15.70 8.21 0.72
N ASP A 96 -16.86 8.57 1.28
CA ASP A 96 -17.37 8.01 2.54
C ASP A 96 -17.69 6.52 2.42
N GLU A 97 -18.31 6.09 1.32
CA GLU A 97 -18.55 4.68 1.04
C GLU A 97 -17.24 3.88 1.00
N ARG A 98 -16.21 4.42 0.33
CA ARG A 98 -14.88 3.78 0.29
C ARG A 98 -14.25 3.70 1.68
N ARG A 99 -14.24 4.79 2.46
CA ARG A 99 -13.74 4.79 3.85
C ARG A 99 -14.45 3.76 4.71
N ASN A 100 -15.78 3.65 4.57
CA ASN A 100 -16.57 2.66 5.30
C ASN A 100 -16.22 1.22 4.92
N LYS A 101 -15.96 0.92 3.65
CA LYS A 101 -15.49 -0.42 3.22
C LYS A 101 -14.12 -0.76 3.80
N LEU A 102 -13.24 0.23 3.95
CA LEU A 102 -11.88 0.04 4.46
C LEU A 102 -11.84 -0.26 5.97
N LYS A 103 -12.89 0.04 6.73
CA LYS A 103 -13.03 -0.37 8.15
C LYS A 103 -12.96 -1.89 8.36
N ALA A 104 -13.29 -2.69 7.34
CA ALA A 104 -13.18 -4.15 7.41
C ALA A 104 -11.74 -4.67 7.21
N VAL A 105 -10.84 -3.80 6.73
CA VAL A 105 -9.45 -4.14 6.38
C VAL A 105 -8.47 -3.57 7.40
N PHE A 106 -8.73 -2.37 7.90
CA PHE A 106 -7.82 -1.64 8.78
C PHE A 106 -8.36 -1.51 10.20
N PRO A 107 -7.53 -1.78 11.23
CA PRO A 107 -7.91 -1.55 12.62
C PRO A 107 -8.05 -0.06 12.91
N GLN A 108 -8.97 0.27 13.83
CA GLN A 108 -9.09 1.61 14.43
C GLN A 108 -8.01 1.82 15.49
#